data_AF-A0A9N8HIR0-F1
#
_entry.id   AF-A0A9N8HIR0-F1
#
_cell.length_a   1.000
_cell.length_b   1.000
_cell.length_c   1.000
_cell.angle_alpha   90.00
_cell.angle_beta   90.00
_cell.angle_gamma   90.00
#
_symmetry.space_group_name_H-M   'P 1'
#
loop_
_entity.id
_entity.type
_entity.pdbx_description
1 polymer ?
#
loop_
_entity_poly.entity_id
_entity_poly.type
_entity_poly.pdbx_seq_one_letter_code
_entity_poly.pdbx_strand_id
1 'polypeptide(L)'
;MPSKHDDEDDGKWESSEAKMLLREGIISGDISAGLGPTAVYEMNDEYKKFPFHRFQANFYTLRAKIQADYNRVVSDSVAYGHDIALVAELRTENPPRDLGYPNWGTHAAKKLLKADVDQDKQFDLKPSELWETRPEYKEFPLEVFRKHIYQEVDSRVSRAARFSKKKIRQKFNIQPRETVLNADTIAYMEAKQSEENQSN
;
A
#
# COMPACT_ATOMS: atom_id res chain seq x y z
N MET A 1 -45.07 35.26 -10.91
CA MET A 1 -45.37 33.85 -10.56
C MET A 1 -45.14 33.00 -11.80
N PRO A 2 -44.65 31.76 -11.71
CA PRO A 2 -43.45 31.23 -11.05
C PRO A 2 -42.62 30.42 -12.09
N SER A 3 -41.32 30.19 -11.93
CA SER A 3 -40.86 28.88 -11.45
C SER A 3 -39.41 29.02 -11.00
N LYS A 4 -39.20 28.83 -9.70
CA LYS A 4 -37.90 28.42 -9.18
C LYS A 4 -37.56 27.11 -9.91
N HIS A 5 -36.39 27.03 -10.54
CA HIS A 5 -35.86 25.72 -10.88
C HIS A 5 -35.53 25.07 -9.55
N ASP A 6 -36.25 23.99 -9.26
CA ASP A 6 -36.03 23.11 -8.15
C ASP A 6 -34.61 22.53 -8.30
N ASP A 7 -33.67 23.04 -7.51
CA ASP A 7 -32.41 22.35 -7.23
C ASP A 7 -32.76 21.16 -6.34
N GLU A 8 -33.28 20.09 -6.95
CA GLU A 8 -33.40 18.79 -6.29
C GLU A 8 -32.00 18.35 -5.85
N ASP A 9 -31.92 17.84 -4.63
CA ASP A 9 -30.70 17.31 -4.00
C ASP A 9 -30.28 16.03 -4.74
N ASP A 10 -29.65 16.23 -5.91
CA ASP A 10 -29.07 15.20 -6.77
C ASP A 10 -27.94 14.50 -6.01
N GLY A 11 -28.28 13.44 -5.28
CA GLY A 11 -27.40 12.74 -4.35
C GLY A 11 -25.93 12.60 -4.80
N LYS A 12 -25.00 12.72 -3.86
CA LYS A 12 -23.55 12.80 -4.09
C LYS A 12 -22.99 11.78 -5.11
N TRP A 13 -22.64 12.24 -6.32
CA TRP A 13 -22.02 11.42 -7.41
C TRP A 13 -20.83 10.56 -6.96
N GLU A 14 -20.03 11.05 -6.02
CA GLU A 14 -18.82 10.35 -5.57
C GLU A 14 -19.08 8.96 -5.00
N SER A 15 -20.25 8.79 -4.37
CA SER A 15 -20.74 7.58 -3.71
C SER A 15 -22.00 7.02 -4.35
N SER A 16 -22.32 7.43 -5.58
CA SER A 16 -23.53 6.99 -6.27
C SER A 16 -23.37 5.60 -6.90
N GLU A 17 -24.49 4.89 -6.99
CA GLU A 17 -24.59 3.62 -7.70
C GLU A 17 -24.27 3.79 -9.20
N ALA A 18 -24.72 4.90 -9.79
CA ALA A 18 -24.39 5.30 -11.16
C ALA A 18 -22.87 5.29 -11.43
N LYS A 19 -22.06 5.86 -10.54
CA LYS A 19 -20.59 5.86 -10.71
C LYS A 19 -20.00 4.46 -10.61
N MET A 20 -20.55 3.60 -9.75
CA MET A 20 -20.07 2.22 -9.60
C MET A 20 -20.36 1.40 -10.84
N LEU A 21 -21.61 1.41 -11.32
CA LEU A 21 -22.04 0.70 -12.53
C LEU A 21 -21.25 1.18 -13.75
N LEU A 22 -21.02 2.49 -13.86
CA LEU A 22 -20.23 3.07 -14.93
C LEU A 22 -18.76 2.61 -14.87
N ARG A 23 -18.16 2.57 -13.67
CA ARG A 23 -16.79 2.10 -13.48
C ARG A 23 -16.67 0.62 -13.85
N GLU A 24 -17.61 -0.20 -13.39
CA GLU A 24 -17.65 -1.64 -13.67
C GLU A 24 -17.79 -1.90 -15.16
N GLY A 25 -18.76 -1.27 -15.83
CA GLY A 25 -18.96 -1.43 -17.27
C GLY A 25 -17.78 -0.98 -18.13
N ILE A 26 -17.01 0.03 -17.69
CA ILE A 26 -15.77 0.43 -18.38
C ILE A 26 -14.66 -0.63 -18.19
N ILE A 27 -14.57 -1.25 -17.00
CA ILE A 27 -13.57 -2.27 -16.70
C ILE A 27 -13.91 -3.61 -17.36
N SER A 28 -15.18 -4.02 -17.36
CA SER A 28 -15.63 -5.27 -18.00
C SER A 28 -15.61 -5.19 -19.53
N GLY A 29 -15.60 -3.98 -20.10
CA GLY A 29 -15.57 -3.74 -21.54
C GLY A 29 -16.96 -3.56 -22.16
N ASP A 30 -18.03 -3.65 -21.38
CA ASP A 30 -19.41 -3.39 -21.83
C ASP A 30 -19.57 -1.95 -22.33
N ILE A 31 -18.87 -1.01 -21.69
CA ILE A 31 -18.75 0.38 -22.13
C ILE A 31 -17.43 0.57 -22.88
N SER A 32 -17.39 0.08 -24.12
CA SER A 32 -16.26 0.24 -25.04
C SER A 32 -15.87 1.71 -25.27
N ALA A 33 -14.59 1.97 -25.53
CA ALA A 33 -14.02 3.31 -25.76
C ALA A 33 -14.77 4.12 -26.83
N GLY A 34 -15.35 3.45 -27.83
CA GLY A 34 -16.12 4.09 -28.92
C GLY A 34 -17.53 4.54 -28.54
N LEU A 35 -18.07 4.10 -27.40
CA LEU A 35 -19.40 4.54 -26.95
C LEU A 35 -19.33 5.97 -26.42
N GLY A 36 -20.18 6.83 -26.99
CA GLY A 36 -20.37 8.20 -26.57
C GLY A 36 -21.20 8.32 -25.29
N PRO A 37 -21.08 9.43 -24.54
CA PRO A 37 -21.77 9.64 -23.26
C PRO A 37 -23.29 9.58 -23.39
N THR A 38 -23.88 10.00 -24.51
CA THR A 38 -25.32 9.94 -24.76
C THR A 38 -25.83 8.50 -24.77
N ALA A 39 -25.17 7.62 -25.54
CA ALA A 39 -25.55 6.21 -25.60
C ALA A 39 -25.42 5.54 -24.24
N VAL A 40 -24.34 5.82 -23.50
CA VAL A 40 -24.12 5.26 -22.16
C VAL A 40 -25.17 5.76 -21.17
N TYR A 41 -25.55 7.04 -21.24
CA TYR A 41 -26.59 7.62 -20.39
C TYR A 41 -27.96 6.97 -20.59
N GLU A 42 -28.27 6.54 -21.82
CA GLU A 42 -29.52 5.86 -22.15
C GLU A 42 -29.54 4.39 -21.73
N MET A 43 -28.39 3.76 -21.47
CA MET A 43 -28.29 2.34 -21.12
C MET A 43 -28.84 2.00 -19.72
N ASN A 44 -28.88 2.95 -18.80
CA ASN A 44 -29.31 2.69 -17.43
C ASN A 44 -30.07 3.87 -16.82
N ASP A 45 -31.22 3.58 -16.22
CA ASP A 45 -32.06 4.58 -15.54
C ASP A 45 -31.37 5.21 -14.32
N GLU A 46 -30.41 4.51 -13.71
CA GLU A 46 -29.59 5.05 -12.61
C GLU A 46 -28.76 6.27 -13.05
N TYR A 47 -28.37 6.34 -14.32
CA TYR A 47 -27.65 7.51 -14.85
C TYR A 47 -28.56 8.72 -14.97
N LYS A 48 -29.85 8.50 -15.23
CA LYS A 48 -30.85 9.55 -15.42
C LYS A 48 -31.19 10.34 -14.14
N LYS A 49 -30.77 9.82 -12.98
CA LYS A 49 -30.83 10.54 -11.69
C LYS A 49 -29.89 11.75 -11.63
N PHE A 50 -28.98 11.90 -12.59
CA PHE A 50 -28.07 13.02 -12.68
C PHE A 50 -28.34 13.81 -13.95
N PRO A 51 -28.36 15.16 -13.91
CA PRO A 51 -28.46 15.97 -15.11
C PRO A 51 -27.38 15.59 -16.14
N PHE A 52 -27.79 15.42 -17.40
CA PHE A 52 -26.91 14.90 -18.46
C PHE A 52 -25.56 15.62 -18.57
N HIS A 53 -25.54 16.96 -18.44
CA HIS A 53 -24.30 17.74 -18.50
C HIS A 53 -23.30 17.36 -17.37
N ARG A 54 -23.80 17.06 -16.15
CA ARG A 54 -22.97 16.59 -15.03
C ARG A 54 -22.49 15.16 -15.29
N PHE A 55 -23.39 14.29 -15.75
CA PHE A 55 -23.04 12.92 -16.11
C PHE A 55 -21.94 12.88 -17.17
N GLN A 56 -22.07 13.68 -18.24
CA GLN A 56 -21.09 13.74 -19.32
C GLN A 56 -19.70 14.15 -18.82
N ALA A 57 -19.60 15.21 -18.01
CA ALA A 57 -18.33 15.64 -17.43
C ALA A 57 -17.72 14.56 -16.52
N ASN A 58 -18.56 13.93 -15.71
CA ASN A 58 -18.15 12.85 -14.81
C ASN A 58 -17.70 11.59 -15.57
N PHE A 59 -18.35 11.26 -16.68
CA PHE A 59 -18.02 10.13 -17.54
C PHE A 59 -16.62 10.26 -18.13
N TYR A 60 -16.30 11.41 -18.72
CA TYR A 60 -14.95 11.66 -19.26
C TYR A 60 -13.89 11.66 -18.17
N THR A 61 -14.19 12.29 -17.03
CA THR A 61 -13.28 12.31 -15.88
C THR A 61 -13.01 10.89 -15.35
N LEU A 62 -14.04 10.05 -15.27
CA LEU A 62 -13.90 8.67 -14.81
C LEU A 62 -13.10 7.82 -15.80
N ARG A 63 -13.35 7.95 -17.10
CA ARG A 63 -12.55 7.29 -18.15
C ARG A 63 -11.08 7.67 -18.07
N ALA A 64 -10.79 8.97 -17.96
CA ALA A 64 -9.41 9.45 -17.83
C ALA A 64 -8.72 8.88 -16.59
N LYS A 65 -9.42 8.82 -15.45
CA LYS A 65 -8.92 8.22 -14.20
C LYS A 65 -8.65 6.72 -14.34
N ILE A 66 -9.58 5.96 -14.94
CA ILE A 66 -9.40 4.53 -15.16
C ILE A 66 -8.21 4.27 -16.09
N GLN A 67 -8.06 5.05 -17.16
CA GLN A 67 -6.92 4.94 -18.06
C GLN A 67 -5.60 5.25 -17.36
N ALA A 68 -5.56 6.30 -16.53
CA ALA A 68 -4.38 6.63 -15.74
C ALA A 68 -4.04 5.52 -14.73
N ASP A 69 -5.04 4.95 -14.05
CA ASP A 69 -4.86 3.81 -13.14
C ASP A 69 -4.33 2.58 -13.88
N TYR A 70 -4.85 2.28 -15.07
CA TYR A 70 -4.37 1.18 -15.91
C TYR A 70 -2.91 1.39 -16.33
N ASN A 71 -2.55 2.58 -16.82
CA ASN A 71 -1.18 2.90 -17.19
C ASN A 71 -0.22 2.77 -16.01
N ARG A 72 -0.65 3.19 -14.80
CA ARG A 72 0.13 2.99 -13.58
C ARG A 72 0.35 1.50 -13.29
N VAL A 73 -0.71 0.69 -13.34
CA VAL A 73 -0.60 -0.76 -13.12
C VAL A 73 0.36 -1.42 -14.11
N VAL A 74 0.29 -1.04 -15.39
CA VAL A 74 1.21 -1.55 -16.42
C VAL A 74 2.65 -1.15 -16.09
N SER A 75 2.90 0.11 -15.78
CA SER A 75 4.23 0.61 -15.40
C SER A 75 4.78 -0.10 -14.16
N ASP A 76 3.97 -0.20 -13.10
CA ASP A 76 4.34 -0.86 -11.84
C ASP A 76 4.64 -2.35 -12.07
N SER A 77 3.90 -3.02 -12.96
CA SER A 77 4.13 -4.43 -13.29
C SER A 77 5.45 -4.63 -14.03
N VAL A 78 5.80 -3.72 -14.95
CA VAL A 78 7.09 -3.76 -15.67
C VAL A 78 8.25 -3.50 -14.72
N ALA A 79 8.14 -2.46 -13.87
CA ALA A 79 9.15 -2.15 -12.87
C ALA A 79 9.35 -3.30 -11.88
N TYR A 80 8.26 -3.90 -11.40
CA TYR A 80 8.32 -5.06 -10.52
C TYR A 80 9.02 -6.26 -11.19
N GLY A 81 8.69 -6.56 -12.46
CA GLY A 81 9.33 -7.63 -13.21
C GLY A 81 10.84 -7.42 -13.36
N HIS A 82 11.25 -6.18 -13.65
CA HIS A 82 12.66 -5.79 -13.73
C HIS A 82 13.38 -5.96 -12.38
N ASP A 83 12.79 -5.46 -11.28
CA ASP A 83 13.39 -5.56 -9.95
C ASP A 83 13.54 -7.03 -9.51
N ILE A 84 12.57 -7.89 -9.84
CA ILE A 84 12.66 -9.33 -9.58
C ILE A 84 13.81 -9.97 -10.38
N ALA A 85 14.00 -9.58 -11.64
CA ALA A 85 15.11 -10.06 -12.47
C ALA A 85 16.46 -9.66 -11.87
N LEU A 86 16.63 -8.39 -11.49
CA LEU A 86 17.84 -7.91 -10.81
C LEU A 86 18.12 -8.67 -9.50
N VAL A 87 17.10 -8.89 -8.68
CA VAL A 87 17.24 -9.65 -7.43
C VAL A 87 17.65 -11.11 -7.71
N ALA A 88 17.14 -11.72 -8.78
CA ALA A 88 17.51 -13.07 -9.16
C ALA A 88 18.97 -13.16 -9.64
N GLU A 89 19.41 -12.20 -10.44
CA GLU A 89 20.82 -12.09 -10.90
C GLU A 89 21.76 -11.91 -9.71
N LEU A 90 21.48 -10.94 -8.83
CA LEU A 90 22.29 -10.68 -7.63
C LEU A 90 22.38 -11.89 -6.70
N ARG A 91 21.30 -12.67 -6.56
CA ARG A 91 21.28 -13.91 -5.77
C ARG A 91 22.05 -15.05 -6.44
N THR A 92 22.18 -15.04 -7.77
CA THR A 92 22.98 -16.02 -8.49
C THR A 92 24.47 -15.74 -8.31
N GLU A 93 24.87 -14.46 -8.40
CA GLU A 93 26.25 -14.03 -8.15
C GLU A 93 26.65 -14.14 -6.69
N ASN A 94 25.73 -13.80 -5.78
CA ASN A 94 25.94 -13.84 -4.33
C ASN A 94 24.83 -14.68 -3.68
N PRO A 95 24.92 -16.01 -3.73
CA PRO A 95 23.95 -16.87 -3.07
C PRO A 95 23.89 -16.53 -1.58
N PRO A 96 22.68 -16.49 -0.98
CA PRO A 96 22.56 -16.37 0.46
C PRO A 96 23.45 -17.43 1.13
N ARG A 97 24.17 -17.05 2.20
CA ARG A 97 24.93 -18.05 2.97
C ARG A 97 23.98 -19.17 3.38
N ASP A 98 24.43 -20.40 3.17
CA ASP A 98 23.81 -21.52 3.85
C ASP A 98 24.06 -21.34 5.35
N LEU A 99 22.99 -21.05 6.06
CA LEU A 99 23.04 -20.78 7.49
C LEU A 99 23.08 -22.10 8.31
N GLY A 100 22.83 -23.25 7.67
CA GLY A 100 22.77 -24.54 8.34
C GLY A 100 21.55 -24.70 9.27
N TYR A 101 20.58 -23.79 9.20
CA TYR A 101 19.32 -23.84 9.93
C TYR A 101 18.17 -23.28 9.08
N PRO A 102 16.91 -23.67 9.37
CA PRO A 102 15.75 -23.23 8.59
C PRO A 102 15.53 -21.71 8.58
N ASN A 103 14.76 -21.20 7.62
CA ASN A 103 14.39 -19.77 7.63
C ASN A 103 13.38 -19.47 8.74
N TRP A 104 13.78 -18.64 9.72
CA TRP A 104 12.93 -18.21 10.83
C TRP A 104 11.57 -17.63 10.38
N GLY A 105 11.55 -16.90 9.27
CA GLY A 105 10.37 -16.20 8.78
C GLY A 105 9.20 -17.13 8.42
N THR A 106 9.53 -18.32 7.91
CA THR A 106 8.58 -19.36 7.46
C THR A 106 8.42 -20.49 8.48
N HIS A 107 9.37 -20.63 9.40
CA HIS A 107 9.39 -21.71 10.38
C HIS A 107 8.30 -21.59 11.47
N ALA A 108 7.88 -22.73 12.02
CA ALA A 108 6.88 -22.80 13.09
C ALA A 108 7.33 -22.09 14.38
N ALA A 109 8.63 -22.15 14.69
CA ALA A 109 9.24 -21.52 15.86
C ALA A 109 8.86 -20.04 16.04
N LYS A 110 8.72 -19.28 14.94
CA LYS A 110 8.29 -17.88 15.00
C LYS A 110 6.88 -17.70 15.56
N LYS A 111 5.95 -18.58 15.20
CA LYS A 111 4.57 -18.53 15.71
C LYS A 111 4.55 -18.90 17.19
N LEU A 112 5.31 -19.92 17.58
CA LEU A 112 5.41 -20.38 18.96
C LEU A 112 6.05 -19.31 19.85
N LEU A 113 7.12 -18.65 19.38
CA LEU A 113 7.78 -17.59 20.14
C LEU A 113 6.83 -16.42 20.38
N LYS A 114 6.00 -16.05 19.39
CA LYS A 114 4.99 -15.01 19.59
C LYS A 114 3.99 -15.38 20.68
N ALA A 115 3.52 -16.62 20.68
CA ALA A 115 2.60 -17.10 21.72
C ALA A 115 3.27 -17.14 23.10
N ASP A 116 4.55 -17.53 23.19
CA ASP A 116 5.29 -17.51 24.45
C ASP A 116 5.53 -16.06 24.95
N VAL A 117 5.75 -15.11 24.03
CA VAL A 117 5.87 -13.68 24.37
C VAL A 117 4.51 -13.08 24.75
N ASP A 118 3.40 -13.56 24.19
CA ASP A 118 2.04 -13.20 24.61
C ASP A 118 1.72 -13.72 26.01
N GLN A 119 2.37 -14.80 26.44
CA GLN A 119 2.27 -15.39 27.79
C GLN A 119 3.30 -14.81 28.77
N ASP A 120 4.03 -13.76 28.38
CA ASP A 120 5.04 -13.08 29.18
C ASP A 120 6.18 -13.97 29.72
N LYS A 121 6.36 -15.17 29.14
CA LYS A 121 7.38 -16.14 29.55
C LYS A 121 8.82 -15.64 29.38
N GLN A 122 9.03 -14.60 28.57
CA GLN A 122 10.33 -13.95 28.41
C GLN A 122 10.82 -13.28 29.69
N PHE A 123 9.93 -12.95 30.64
CA PHE A 123 10.30 -12.37 31.93
C PHE A 123 10.60 -13.45 32.97
N ASP A 124 9.94 -14.60 32.86
CA ASP A 124 10.09 -15.71 33.80
C ASP A 124 11.30 -16.60 33.49
N LEU A 125 11.62 -16.77 32.20
CA LEU A 125 12.67 -17.67 31.73
C LEU A 125 13.77 -16.91 30.99
N LYS A 126 15.02 -17.32 31.21
CA LYS A 126 16.15 -16.83 30.40
C LYS A 126 15.99 -17.33 28.95
N PRO A 127 16.52 -16.60 27.96
CA PRO A 127 16.53 -17.02 26.56
C PRO A 127 17.03 -18.46 26.31
N SER A 128 18.02 -18.92 27.08
CA SER A 128 18.53 -20.30 27.01
C SER A 128 17.53 -21.33 27.51
N GLU A 129 16.86 -21.04 28.63
CA GLU A 129 15.86 -21.92 29.21
C GLU A 129 14.65 -22.01 28.29
N LEU A 130 14.20 -20.87 27.74
CA LEU A 130 13.13 -20.82 26.75
C LEU A 130 13.48 -21.65 25.51
N TRP A 131 14.72 -21.56 25.01
CA TRP A 131 15.21 -22.35 23.87
C TRP A 131 15.16 -23.86 24.15
N GLU A 132 15.42 -24.27 25.39
CA GLU A 132 15.39 -25.68 25.78
C GLU A 132 13.97 -26.27 25.88
N THR A 133 12.96 -25.42 26.08
CA THR A 133 11.56 -25.86 26.31
C THR A 133 10.93 -26.57 25.13
N ARG A 134 11.32 -26.25 23.89
CA ARG A 134 10.66 -26.76 22.68
C ARG A 134 11.67 -27.28 21.65
N PRO A 135 11.39 -28.41 20.98
CA PRO A 135 12.26 -28.95 19.95
C PRO A 135 12.40 -28.00 18.74
N GLU A 136 11.35 -27.27 18.37
CA GLU A 136 11.34 -26.36 17.21
C GLU A 136 12.28 -25.16 17.40
N TYR A 137 12.59 -24.80 18.64
CA TYR A 137 13.57 -23.75 18.95
C TYR A 137 15.00 -24.25 18.78
N LYS A 138 15.24 -25.53 19.08
CA LYS A 138 16.56 -26.19 19.01
C LYS A 138 17.10 -26.34 17.59
N GLU A 139 16.23 -26.26 16.59
CA GLU A 139 16.62 -26.21 15.17
C GLU A 139 17.42 -24.95 14.82
N PHE A 140 17.36 -23.92 15.68
CA PHE A 140 18.14 -22.69 15.53
C PHE A 140 19.29 -22.67 16.53
N PRO A 141 20.48 -22.18 16.13
CA PRO A 141 21.53 -21.88 17.08
C PRO A 141 21.04 -20.93 18.17
N LEU A 142 21.43 -21.18 19.42
CA LEU A 142 20.99 -20.41 20.58
C LEU A 142 21.16 -18.90 20.41
N GLU A 143 22.28 -18.47 19.81
CA GLU A 143 22.54 -17.04 19.56
C GLU A 143 21.53 -16.41 18.60
N VAL A 144 21.14 -17.15 17.55
CA VAL A 144 20.15 -16.71 16.55
C VAL A 144 18.78 -16.63 17.20
N PHE A 145 18.39 -17.66 17.95
CA PHE A 145 17.12 -17.68 18.66
C PHE A 145 17.01 -16.52 19.66
N ARG A 146 18.07 -16.25 20.43
CA ARG A 146 18.13 -15.11 21.34
C ARG A 146 17.89 -13.77 20.65
N LYS A 147 18.47 -13.57 19.46
CA LYS A 147 18.23 -12.35 18.65
C LYS A 147 16.76 -12.22 18.27
N HIS A 148 16.10 -13.32 17.89
CA HIS A 148 14.68 -13.30 17.55
C HIS A 148 13.77 -12.98 18.76
N ILE A 149 14.11 -13.43 19.97
CA ILE A 149 13.41 -13.02 21.20
C ILE A 149 13.48 -11.50 21.35
N TYR A 150 14.68 -10.92 21.32
CA TYR A 150 14.85 -9.47 21.49
C TYR A 150 14.16 -8.67 20.39
N GLN A 151 14.26 -9.12 19.14
CA GLN A 151 13.54 -8.50 18.02
C GLN A 151 12.02 -8.52 18.23
N GLU A 152 11.45 -9.63 18.67
CA GLU A 152 10.00 -9.70 18.89
C GLU A 152 9.58 -8.76 20.04
N VAL A 153 10.30 -8.75 21.15
CA VAL A 153 10.02 -7.85 22.30
C VAL A 153 10.13 -6.37 21.88
N ASP A 154 11.24 -5.97 21.26
CA ASP A 154 11.44 -4.59 20.81
C ASP A 154 10.40 -4.18 19.77
N SER A 155 10.05 -5.09 18.85
CA SER A 155 9.02 -4.82 17.85
C SER A 155 7.65 -4.56 18.46
N ARG A 156 7.31 -5.15 19.62
CA ARG A 156 6.04 -4.92 20.32
C ARG A 156 6.02 -3.53 20.95
N VAL A 157 7.09 -3.16 21.65
CA VAL A 157 7.24 -1.82 22.24
C VAL A 157 7.19 -0.74 21.16
N SER A 158 7.98 -0.91 20.11
CA SER A 158 8.04 -0.01 18.96
C SER A 158 6.68 0.10 18.24
N ARG A 159 5.97 -1.02 18.04
CA ARG A 159 4.61 -1.01 17.47
C ARG A 159 3.65 -0.23 18.36
N ALA A 160 3.61 -0.51 19.67
CA ALA A 160 2.73 0.18 20.61
C ALA A 160 2.98 1.70 20.62
N ALA A 161 4.25 2.11 20.66
CA ALA A 161 4.64 3.53 20.59
C ALA A 161 4.26 4.17 19.24
N ARG A 162 4.38 3.45 18.13
CA ARG A 162 3.96 3.94 16.81
C ARG A 162 2.45 4.13 16.76
N PHE A 163 1.67 3.18 17.29
CA PHE A 163 0.21 3.28 17.33
C PHE A 163 -0.26 4.42 18.24
N SER A 164 0.35 4.61 19.41
CA SER A 164 0.00 5.73 20.29
C SER A 164 0.30 7.08 19.63
N LYS A 165 1.47 7.25 19.01
CA LYS A 165 1.82 8.44 18.20
C LYS A 165 0.83 8.67 17.07
N LYS A 166 0.42 7.63 16.35
CA LYS A 166 -0.57 7.72 15.26
C LYS A 166 -1.92 8.21 15.78
N LYS A 167 -2.41 7.67 16.92
CA LYS A 167 -3.66 8.13 17.56
C LYS A 167 -3.60 9.59 17.98
N ILE A 168 -2.48 10.04 18.55
CA ILE A 168 -2.26 11.44 18.93
C ILE A 168 -2.32 12.34 17.68
N ARG A 169 -1.58 12.01 16.62
CA ARG A 169 -1.61 12.78 15.37
C ARG A 169 -3.00 12.90 14.78
N GLN A 170 -3.76 11.81 14.76
CA GLN A 170 -5.15 11.80 14.28
C GLN A 170 -6.06 12.67 15.15
N LYS A 171 -5.95 12.56 16.48
CA LYS A 171 -6.79 13.32 17.43
C LYS A 171 -6.55 14.83 17.33
N PHE A 172 -5.31 15.25 17.11
CA PHE A 172 -4.92 16.66 17.11
C PHE A 172 -4.67 17.23 15.70
N ASN A 173 -5.04 16.48 14.64
CA ASN A 173 -4.82 16.82 13.23
C ASN A 173 -3.42 17.41 12.96
N ILE A 174 -2.39 16.84 13.61
CA ILE A 174 -1.03 17.36 13.57
C ILE A 174 -0.50 17.13 12.16
N GLN A 175 -0.28 18.21 11.42
CA GLN A 175 0.31 18.15 10.08
C GLN A 175 1.67 17.43 10.17
N PRO A 176 2.02 16.61 9.16
CA PRO A 176 3.36 16.05 9.10
C PRO A 176 4.37 17.18 9.15
N ARG A 177 5.45 16.99 9.93
CA ARG A 177 6.56 17.93 9.97
C ARG A 177 7.03 18.12 8.53
N GLU A 178 6.98 19.34 8.02
CA GLU A 178 7.53 19.65 6.69
C GLU A 178 8.96 19.10 6.66
N THR A 179 9.24 18.27 5.66
CA THR A 179 10.61 17.84 5.38
C THR A 179 11.35 19.07 4.90
N VAL A 180 11.97 19.79 5.83
CA VAL A 180 12.94 20.84 5.49
C VAL A 180 14.12 20.09 4.89
N LEU A 181 14.13 19.95 3.57
CA LEU A 181 15.31 19.49 2.83
C LEU A 181 16.43 20.47 3.19
N ASN A 182 17.54 19.96 3.68
CA ASN A 182 18.68 20.82 3.99
C ASN A 182 19.23 21.42 2.69
N ALA A 183 19.86 22.60 2.78
CA ALA A 183 20.36 23.31 1.61
C ALA A 183 21.28 22.42 0.73
N ASP A 184 22.05 21.53 1.36
CA ASP A 184 22.94 20.59 0.68
C ASP A 184 22.19 19.56 -0.18
N THR A 185 21.03 19.05 0.27
CA THR A 185 20.23 18.12 -0.54
C THR A 185 19.49 18.83 -1.68
N ILE A 186 19.09 20.08 -1.48
CA ILE A 186 18.51 20.90 -2.55
C ILE A 186 19.57 21.16 -3.63
N ALA A 187 20.76 21.61 -3.23
CA ALA A 187 21.87 21.86 -4.15
C ALA A 187 22.30 20.60 -4.91
N TYR A 188 22.33 19.44 -4.25
CA TYR A 188 22.61 18.16 -4.90
C TYR A 188 21.54 17.78 -5.95
N MET A 189 20.26 17.99 -5.65
CA MET A 189 19.17 17.71 -6.58
C MET A 189 19.15 18.67 -7.77
N GLU A 190 19.43 19.96 -7.55
CA GLU A 190 19.54 20.97 -8.60
C GLU A 190 20.73 20.72 -9.53
N ALA A 191 21.89 20.37 -8.98
CA ALA A 191 23.07 20.01 -9.77
C ALA A 191 22.78 18.80 -10.68
N LYS A 192 22.14 17.76 -10.14
CA LYS A 192 21.80 16.55 -10.91
C LYS A 192 20.81 16.83 -12.05
N GLN A 193 19.82 17.69 -11.82
CA GLN A 193 18.88 18.12 -12.88
C GLN A 193 19.57 18.97 -13.96
N SER A 194 20.60 19.75 -13.60
CA SER A 194 21.36 20.54 -14.57
C SER A 194 22.23 19.68 -15.49
N GLU A 195 22.77 18.57 -14.98
CA GLU A 195 23.56 17.61 -15.76
C GLU A 195 22.68 16.79 -16.73
N GLU A 196 21.49 16.35 -16.29
CA GLU A 196 20.54 15.62 -17.14
C GLU A 196 19.98 16.49 -18.27
N ASN A 197 19.79 17.79 -18.05
CA ASN A 197 19.31 18.74 -19.07
C ASN A 197 20.38 19.19 -20.08
N GLN A 198 21.67 18.96 -19.80
CA GLN A 198 22.78 19.26 -20.72
C GLN A 198 23.17 18.08 -21.61
N SER A 199 22.66 16.87 -21.33
CA SER A 199 22.93 15.65 -22.10
C SER A 199 21.83 15.28 -23.10
N ASN A 200 20.83 16.14 -23.29
CA ASN A 200 19.69 15.92 -24.20
C ASN A 200 19.64 16.99 -25.30
#